data_AF-K1U4G1-F1
#
_entry.id   AF-K1U4G1-F1
#
_cell.length_a   1.000
_cell.length_b   1.000
_cell.length_c   1.000
_cell.angle_alpha   90.00
_cell.angle_beta   90.00
_cell.angle_gamma   90.00
#
_symmetry.space_group_name_H-M   'P 1'
#
loop_
_entity.id
_entity.type
_entity.pdbx_description
1 polymer ?
#
loop_
_entity_poly.entity_id
_entity_poly.type
_entity_poly.pdbx_seq_one_letter_code
_entity_poly.pdbx_strand_id
1 'polypeptide(L)'
;MDIVAKHIPADKNGVRIAELDEMKFRRELWSHQPLTDFWRVGRGIAKKLEQNGMFTMGDVALCSERNEDLLYKLFGKNAELLIDHAWGWEPTTIEAIKAYRPSSNSISSGQVLHCPYEPDKA
;
A
#
# COMPACT_ATOMS: atom_id res chain seq x y z
N MET A 1 0.12 9.26 0.85
CA MET A 1 0.19 8.58 -0.46
C MET A 1 0.38 9.63 -1.55
N ASP A 2 1.08 9.34 -2.65
CA ASP A 2 1.49 10.32 -3.66
C ASP A 2 0.64 10.34 -4.94
N ILE A 3 -0.46 9.58 -5.00
CA ILE A 3 -1.35 9.50 -6.17
C ILE A 3 -1.78 10.90 -6.64
N VAL A 4 -2.40 11.69 -5.76
CA VAL A 4 -2.88 13.03 -6.12
C VAL A 4 -1.70 13.98 -6.39
N ALA A 5 -0.65 13.91 -5.57
CA ALA A 5 0.52 14.79 -5.68
C ALA A 5 1.24 14.66 -7.03
N LYS A 6 1.27 13.47 -7.65
CA LYS A 6 1.86 13.25 -8.99
C LYS A 6 1.14 14.00 -10.12
N HIS A 7 -0.13 14.37 -9.93
CA HIS A 7 -1.00 14.89 -10.98
C HIS A 7 -1.32 16.39 -10.86
N ILE A 8 -0.81 17.06 -9.83
CA ILE A 8 -1.02 18.50 -9.63
C ILE A 8 0.19 19.33 -10.13
N PRO A 9 -0.02 20.58 -10.58
CA PRO A 9 1.06 21.50 -10.88
C PRO A 9 1.94 21.73 -9.65
N ALA A 10 3.23 21.96 -9.90
CA ALA A 10 4.14 22.36 -8.83
C ALA A 10 3.82 23.78 -8.35
N ASP A 11 4.06 24.03 -7.06
CA ASP A 11 3.99 25.36 -6.48
C ASP A 11 5.14 26.26 -6.95
N LYS A 12 5.19 27.49 -6.43
CA LYS A 12 6.25 28.48 -6.74
C LYS A 12 7.68 28.00 -6.43
N ASN A 13 7.84 26.99 -5.59
CA ASN A 13 9.11 26.41 -5.19
C ASN A 13 9.41 25.10 -5.94
N GLY A 14 8.57 24.71 -6.90
CA GLY A 14 8.70 23.43 -7.62
C GLY A 14 8.17 22.22 -6.86
N VAL A 15 7.46 22.40 -5.75
CA VAL A 15 6.98 21.31 -4.89
C VAL A 15 5.53 20.95 -5.23
N ARG A 16 5.22 19.65 -5.26
CA ARG A 16 3.84 19.14 -5.38
C ARG A 16 3.40 18.55 -4.05
N ILE A 17 2.39 19.14 -3.41
CA ILE A 17 1.85 18.68 -2.14
C ILE A 17 0.35 18.46 -2.30
N ALA A 18 -0.11 17.25 -1.97
CA ALA A 18 -1.51 16.92 -1.82
C ALA A 18 -1.80 16.59 -0.36
N GLU A 19 -2.95 17.01 0.12
CA GLU A 19 -3.46 16.69 1.45
C GLU A 19 -4.70 15.79 1.33
N LEU A 20 -4.81 14.81 2.23
CA LEU A 20 -5.97 13.95 2.33
C LEU A 20 -6.34 13.82 3.81
N ASP A 21 -7.62 14.01 4.09
CA ASP A 21 -8.27 13.48 5.28
C ASP A 21 -9.06 12.21 4.88
N GLU A 22 -9.63 11.51 5.86
CA GLU A 22 -10.38 10.26 5.64
C GLU A 22 -11.50 10.44 4.61
N MET A 23 -12.22 11.56 4.68
CA MET A 23 -13.36 11.80 3.80
C MET A 23 -12.94 12.26 2.40
N LYS A 24 -11.86 13.03 2.27
CA LYS A 24 -11.24 13.36 0.98
C LYS A 24 -10.71 12.11 0.30
N PHE A 25 -10.05 11.22 1.05
CA PHE A 25 -9.59 9.93 0.53
C PHE A 25 -10.75 9.15 -0.09
N ARG A 26 -11.88 9.00 0.62
CA ARG A 26 -13.05 8.29 0.12
C ARG A 26 -13.64 8.96 -1.13
N ARG A 27 -13.78 10.28 -1.14
CA ARG A 27 -14.34 11.01 -2.29
C ARG A 27 -13.45 10.96 -3.53
N GLU A 28 -12.13 11.07 -3.35
CA GLU A 28 -11.18 11.24 -4.44
C GLU A 28 -10.60 9.92 -4.94
N LEU A 29 -10.40 8.95 -4.04
CA LEU A 29 -9.60 7.76 -4.32
C LEU A 29 -10.36 6.43 -4.24
N TRP A 30 -11.60 6.37 -3.74
CA TRP A 30 -12.30 5.08 -3.66
C TRP A 30 -12.45 4.39 -5.01
N SER A 31 -12.69 5.14 -6.08
CA SER A 31 -12.84 4.61 -7.43
C SER A 31 -11.53 4.60 -8.23
N HIS A 32 -10.39 4.95 -7.61
CA HIS A 32 -9.11 5.02 -8.29
C HIS A 32 -8.65 3.64 -8.79
N GLN A 33 -8.10 3.62 -9.99
CA GLN A 33 -7.47 2.46 -10.59
C GLN A 33 -6.18 2.87 -11.31
N PRO A 34 -5.18 1.98 -11.37
CA PRO A 34 -5.18 0.62 -10.83
C PRO A 34 -4.97 0.57 -9.29
N LEU A 35 -5.41 -0.51 -8.65
CA LEU A 35 -5.17 -0.77 -7.23
C LEU A 35 -3.67 -0.75 -6.87
N THR A 36 -2.79 -1.04 -7.83
CA THR A 36 -1.34 -1.05 -7.62
C THR A 36 -0.71 0.32 -7.37
N ASP A 37 -1.47 1.40 -7.57
CA ASP A 37 -1.01 2.74 -7.22
C ASP A 37 -1.08 3.00 -5.71
N PHE A 38 -1.90 2.23 -4.99
CA PHE A 38 -1.97 2.31 -3.55
C PHE A 38 -0.77 1.62 -2.92
N TRP A 39 -0.14 2.31 -1.96
CA TRP A 39 0.94 1.71 -1.19
C TRP A 39 0.47 0.43 -0.50
N ARG A 40 1.38 -0.52 -0.32
CA ARG A 40 1.14 -1.90 0.18
C ARG A 40 0.33 -2.80 -0.76
N VAL A 41 -0.28 -2.30 -1.83
CA VAL A 41 -1.04 -3.13 -2.79
C VAL A 41 -0.16 -3.48 -4.00
N GLY A 42 0.63 -4.55 -3.89
CA GLY A 42 1.41 -5.07 -5.02
C GLY A 42 0.55 -5.88 -6.01
N ARG A 43 1.12 -6.22 -7.18
CA ARG A 43 0.46 -7.01 -8.25
C ARG A 43 -0.25 -8.28 -7.74
N GLY A 44 0.37 -8.99 -6.79
CA GLY A 44 -0.21 -10.21 -6.22
C GLY A 44 -1.47 -9.95 -5.37
N ILE A 45 -1.49 -8.85 -4.62
CA ILE A 45 -2.66 -8.45 -3.82
C ILE A 45 -3.76 -7.95 -4.74
N ALA A 46 -3.43 -7.05 -5.67
CA ALA A 46 -4.38 -6.54 -6.67
C ALA A 46 -5.06 -7.68 -7.44
N LYS A 47 -4.27 -8.62 -7.99
CA LYS A 47 -4.81 -9.79 -8.68
C LYS A 47 -5.75 -10.63 -7.82
N LYS A 48 -5.42 -10.84 -6.54
CA LYS A 48 -6.26 -11.61 -5.61
C LYS A 48 -7.57 -10.87 -5.31
N LEU A 49 -7.53 -9.55 -5.17
CA LEU A 49 -8.73 -8.71 -5.00
C LEU A 49 -9.63 -8.78 -6.25
N GLU A 50 -9.04 -8.60 -7.44
CA GLU A 50 -9.75 -8.65 -8.72
C GLU A 50 -10.44 -10.00 -8.96
N GLN A 51 -9.77 -11.11 -8.60
CA GLN A 51 -10.34 -12.46 -8.64
C GLN A 51 -11.59 -12.64 -7.75
N ASN A 52 -11.76 -11.77 -6.76
CA ASN A 52 -12.91 -11.74 -5.86
C ASN A 52 -13.83 -10.54 -6.13
N GLY A 53 -13.72 -9.91 -7.30
CA GLY A 53 -14.61 -8.84 -7.75
C GLY A 53 -14.33 -7.46 -7.15
N MET A 54 -13.17 -7.25 -6.52
CA MET A 54 -12.74 -5.96 -5.98
C MET A 54 -11.69 -5.33 -6.88
N PHE A 55 -12.01 -4.19 -7.49
CA PHE A 55 -11.14 -3.49 -8.45
C PHE A 55 -10.66 -2.14 -7.94
N THR A 56 -11.22 -1.67 -6.83
CA THR A 56 -10.99 -0.34 -6.27
C THR A 56 -10.96 -0.39 -4.75
N MET A 57 -10.45 0.66 -4.08
CA MET A 57 -10.49 0.73 -2.62
C MET A 57 -11.92 0.80 -2.07
N GLY A 58 -12.85 1.39 -2.83
CA GLY A 58 -14.26 1.39 -2.47
C GLY A 58 -14.87 -0.02 -2.44
N ASP A 59 -14.46 -0.91 -3.36
CA ASP A 59 -14.92 -2.30 -3.35
C ASP A 59 -14.40 -3.06 -2.14
N VAL A 60 -13.13 -2.82 -1.75
CA VAL A 60 -12.54 -3.43 -0.55
C VAL A 60 -13.25 -2.95 0.72
N ALA A 61 -13.52 -1.65 0.84
CA ALA A 61 -14.27 -1.08 1.95
C ALA A 61 -15.71 -1.62 2.01
N LEU A 62 -16.39 -1.75 0.87
CA LEU A 62 -17.72 -2.35 0.83
C LEU A 62 -17.69 -3.84 1.19
N CYS A 63 -16.64 -4.56 0.79
CA CYS A 63 -16.46 -5.95 1.15
C CYS A 63 -16.21 -6.12 2.64
N SER A 64 -15.48 -5.21 3.31
CA SER A 64 -15.27 -5.29 4.75
C SER A 64 -16.59 -5.16 5.52
N GLU A 65 -17.52 -4.32 5.05
CA GLU A 65 -18.84 -4.19 5.68
C GLU A 65 -19.74 -5.42 5.46
N ARG A 66 -19.62 -6.06 4.30
CA ARG A 66 -20.53 -7.14 3.89
C ARG A 66 -20.03 -8.53 4.23
N ASN A 67 -18.72 -8.73 4.20
CA ASN A 67 -18.06 -10.03 4.31
C ASN A 67 -16.58 -9.86 4.69
N GLU A 68 -16.32 -9.28 5.86
CA GLU A 68 -14.97 -9.11 6.40
C GLU A 68 -14.18 -10.44 6.46
N ASP A 69 -14.86 -11.53 6.83
CA ASP A 69 -14.28 -12.87 6.93
C ASP A 69 -13.59 -13.32 5.63
N LEU A 70 -14.12 -12.93 4.47
CA LEU A 70 -13.47 -13.20 3.19
C LEU A 70 -12.10 -12.54 3.10
N LEU A 71 -11.97 -11.27 3.53
CA LEU A 71 -10.70 -10.54 3.49
C LEU A 71 -9.66 -11.21 4.41
N TYR A 72 -10.06 -11.61 5.62
CA TYR A 72 -9.17 -12.35 6.52
C TYR A 72 -8.80 -13.73 5.98
N LYS A 73 -9.72 -14.44 5.31
CA LYS A 73 -9.39 -15.70 4.63
C LYS A 73 -8.38 -15.51 3.50
N LEU A 74 -8.44 -14.39 2.78
CA LEU A 74 -7.57 -14.12 1.63
C LEU A 74 -6.18 -13.60 2.03
N PHE A 75 -6.10 -12.79 3.09
CA PHE A 75 -4.91 -12.01 3.47
C PHE A 75 -4.39 -12.26 4.88
N GLY A 76 -5.08 -13.09 5.68
CA GLY A 76 -4.75 -13.32 7.08
C GLY A 76 -4.76 -12.03 7.89
N LYS A 77 -3.85 -11.90 8.85
CA LYS A 77 -3.68 -10.70 9.68
C LYS A 77 -3.45 -9.40 8.89
N ASN A 78 -2.99 -9.48 7.63
CA ASN A 78 -2.79 -8.29 6.81
C ASN A 78 -4.12 -7.71 6.28
N ALA A 79 -5.24 -8.41 6.45
CA ALA A 79 -6.56 -7.90 6.08
C ALA A 79 -6.90 -6.62 6.85
N GLU A 80 -6.61 -6.56 8.15
CA GLU A 80 -6.80 -5.38 9.00
C GLU A 80 -6.18 -4.13 8.36
N LEU A 81 -4.88 -4.19 8.02
CA LEU A 81 -4.17 -3.09 7.38
C LEU A 81 -4.76 -2.71 6.01
N LEU A 82 -5.28 -3.68 5.27
CA LEU A 82 -5.91 -3.43 3.97
C LEU A 82 -7.28 -2.76 4.13
N ILE A 83 -8.06 -3.16 5.14
CA ILE A 83 -9.36 -2.59 5.48
C ILE A 83 -9.19 -1.15 5.93
N ASP A 84 -8.31 -0.88 6.90
CA ASP A 84 -8.00 0.47 7.36
C ASP A 84 -7.60 1.36 6.18
N HIS A 85 -6.74 0.83 5.31
CA HIS A 85 -6.29 1.56 4.14
C HIS A 85 -7.42 1.89 3.16
N ALA A 86 -8.36 0.97 2.94
CA ALA A 86 -9.52 1.17 2.09
C ALA A 86 -10.48 2.25 2.65
N TRP A 87 -10.51 2.44 3.97
CA TRP A 87 -11.31 3.47 4.64
C TRP A 87 -10.59 4.83 4.77
N GLY A 88 -9.32 4.89 4.38
CA GLY A 88 -8.47 6.08 4.54
C GLY A 88 -7.95 6.26 5.96
N TRP A 89 -7.99 5.22 6.79
CA TRP A 89 -7.52 5.24 8.16
C TRP A 89 -6.01 4.96 8.23
N GLU A 90 -5.33 5.70 9.11
CA GLU A 90 -3.93 5.48 9.47
C GLU A 90 -3.81 5.55 11.00
N PRO A 91 -3.85 4.40 11.70
CA PRO A 91 -3.76 4.37 13.15
C PRO A 91 -2.35 4.70 13.66
N THR A 92 -1.32 4.63 12.80
CA THR A 92 0.06 4.90 13.20
C THR A 92 0.29 6.39 13.43
N THR A 93 0.61 6.76 14.66
CA THR A 93 0.92 8.15 15.01
C THR A 93 2.40 8.49 14.78
N ILE A 94 2.69 9.78 14.59
CA ILE A 94 4.07 10.29 14.54
C ILE A 94 4.84 9.97 15.84
N GLU A 95 4.14 9.96 16.98
CA GLU A 95 4.73 9.56 18.26
C GLU A 95 5.16 8.09 18.26
N ALA A 96 4.30 7.18 17.81
CA ALA A 96 4.61 5.75 17.72
C ALA A 96 5.83 5.50 16.79
N ILE A 97 5.90 6.21 15.66
CA ILE A 97 7.04 6.15 14.73
C ILE A 97 8.33 6.59 15.42
N LYS A 98 8.30 7.70 16.16
CA LYS A 98 9.48 8.24 16.87
C LYS A 98 9.91 7.35 18.04
N ALA A 99 8.95 6.69 18.70
CA ALA A 99 9.18 5.78 19.81
C ALA A 99 9.70 4.40 19.38
N TYR A 100 9.51 4.02 18.11
CA TYR A 100 9.90 2.70 17.61
C TYR A 100 11.39 2.38 17.85
N ARG A 101 11.63 1.17 18.37
CA ARG A 101 12.96 0.58 18.58
C ARG A 101 12.96 -0.83 18.01
N PRO A 102 13.78 -1.13 16.99
CA PRO A 102 13.83 -2.47 16.41
C PRO A 102 14.40 -3.47 17.43
N SER A 103 13.88 -4.69 17.45
CA SER A 103 14.37 -5.76 18.33
C SER A 103 15.74 -6.30 17.89
N SER A 104 16.03 -6.22 16.60
CA SER A 104 17.29 -6.63 16.00
C SER A 104 17.57 -5.77 14.76
N ASN A 105 18.84 -5.67 14.41
CA ASN A 105 19.28 -5.13 13.13
C ASN A 105 20.00 -6.25 12.37
N SER A 106 19.91 -6.25 11.05
CA SER A 106 20.63 -7.20 10.19
C SER A 106 21.42 -6.46 9.13
N ILE A 107 22.55 -7.04 8.73
CA ILE A 107 23.34 -6.61 7.58
C ILE A 107 23.33 -7.77 6.61
N SER A 108 22.90 -7.50 5.37
CA SER A 108 22.88 -8.48 4.29
C SER A 108 23.71 -7.95 3.13
N SER A 109 24.47 -8.84 2.50
CA SER A 109 25.18 -8.57 1.24
C SER A 109 24.63 -9.53 0.20
N GLY A 110 24.25 -9.00 -0.96
CA GLY A 110 23.75 -9.77 -2.08
C GLY A 110 24.39 -9.27 -3.37
N GLN A 111 24.77 -10.20 -4.24
CA GLN A 111 25.30 -9.92 -5.57
C GLN A 111 24.35 -10.54 -6.59
N VAL A 112 23.92 -9.74 -7.57
CA VAL A 112 23.15 -10.23 -8.71
C VAL A 112 24.11 -10.39 -9.88
N LEU A 113 24.38 -11.63 -10.27
CA LEU A 113 25.23 -11.97 -11.41
C LEU A 113 24.39 -12.04 -12.69
N HIS A 114 24.93 -11.54 -13.81
CA HIS A 114 24.22 -11.52 -15.10
C HIS A 114 24.02 -12.91 -15.72
N CYS A 115 24.88 -13.86 -15.38
CA CYS A 115 24.82 -15.25 -15.83
C CYS A 115 25.38 -16.17 -14.73
N PRO A 116 25.22 -17.50 -14.85
CA PRO A 116 25.96 -18.44 -14.01
C PRO A 116 27.47 -18.33 -14.28
N TYR A 117 28.27 -18.17 -13.23
CA TYR A 117 29.73 -18.19 -13.31
C TYR A 117 30.25 -19.51 -12.74
N GLU A 118 31.38 -19.97 -13.28
CA GLU A 118 32.19 -21.00 -12.61
C GLU A 118 32.73 -20.44 -11.28
N PRO A 119 32.93 -21.28 -10.24
CA PRO A 119 33.31 -20.83 -8.90
C PRO A 119 34.51 -19.87 -8.85
N ASP A 120 35.49 -20.07 -9.73
CA ASP A 120 36.73 -19.28 -9.77
C ASP A 120 36.61 -17.92 -10.48
N LYS A 121 35.46 -17.63 -11.08
CA LYS A 121 35.20 -16.42 -11.89
C LYS A 121 34.11 -15.52 -11.32
N ALA A 122 33.56 -15.86 -10.15
CA ALA A 122 32.55 -15.08 -9.44
C ALA A 122 33.15 -13.93 -8.63
#